data_AF-A0A6P0EW06-F1
#
_entry.id   AF-A0A6P0EW06-F1
#
_cell.length_a   1.000
_cell.length_b   1.000
_cell.length_c   1.000
_cell.angle_alpha   90.00
_cell.angle_beta   90.00
_cell.angle_gamma   90.00
#
_symmetry.space_group_name_H-M   'P 1'
#
loop_
_entity.id
_entity.type
_entity.pdbx_description
1 polymer ?
#
loop_
_entity_poly.entity_id
_entity_poly.type
_entity_poly.pdbx_seq_one_letter_code
_entity_poly.pdbx_strand_id
1 'polypeptide(L)'
;MTRMTKKSDAPAAAGATAPTGRTAMAPTTDTTVRRPRAGDWVFAVVVLAVFVAGFFLSQDWPFRAALFPMMVTVAGAVLSLFKIIGLALQAVRGRRSVGGVAVVPSQWAAELPAQPVDSSPEGANVRTAAVAAEGKRAEGTAQVTPDDVQIVDDEQEEDASMEYVFASAGGRSWAEAMAWVTAFFVSFFVLGAYITVPVYAFAYLLVAGKAKWWAALIYAVVTGLIIFVVFREVVFIPLPESPFPGLGF
;
A
#
# COMPACT_ATOMS: atom_id res chain seq x y z
N MET A 1 -15.21 -5.66 81.00
CA MET A 1 -14.27 -6.77 80.76
C MET A 1 -13.74 -6.61 79.33
N THR A 2 -12.81 -5.70 79.05
CA THR A 2 -11.41 -5.59 79.50
C THR A 2 -10.48 -6.55 78.74
N ARG A 3 -9.84 -6.05 77.67
CA ARG A 3 -8.37 -6.14 77.56
C ARG A 3 -7.80 -5.13 76.57
N MET A 4 -7.39 -4.00 77.14
CA MET A 4 -6.19 -3.25 76.77
C MET A 4 -4.96 -4.16 76.86
N THR A 5 -4.03 -4.06 75.91
CA THR A 5 -2.55 -4.14 76.04
C THR A 5 -1.97 -4.25 74.63
N LYS A 6 -0.87 -3.63 74.23
CA LYS A 6 0.05 -2.69 74.85
C LYS A 6 0.92 -2.18 73.71
N LYS A 7 1.07 -0.86 73.67
CA LYS A 7 2.03 -0.10 72.88
C LYS A 7 3.46 -0.54 73.22
N SER A 8 4.29 -0.76 72.20
CA SER A 8 5.75 -0.78 72.32
C SER A 8 6.36 0.06 71.18
N ASP A 9 7.04 1.12 71.61
CA ASP A 9 7.74 2.12 70.83
C ASP A 9 9.09 1.59 70.27
N ALA A 10 9.42 2.01 69.03
CA ALA A 10 10.72 2.48 68.43
C ALA A 10 12.08 1.84 68.84
N PRO A 11 13.21 1.94 68.07
CA PRO A 11 13.54 2.97 67.06
C PRO A 11 14.35 2.51 65.80
N ALA A 12 14.40 3.43 64.82
CA ALA A 12 15.50 3.76 63.90
C ALA A 12 16.46 2.67 63.38
N ALA A 13 16.33 2.36 62.07
CA ALA A 13 17.44 2.18 61.14
C ALA A 13 16.95 2.74 59.78
N ALA A 14 17.29 3.96 59.38
CA ALA A 14 18.58 4.36 58.81
C ALA A 14 19.06 3.37 57.74
N GLY A 15 18.97 3.80 56.48
CA GLY A 15 19.78 3.24 55.39
C GLY A 15 19.03 2.39 54.38
N ALA A 16 18.39 3.04 53.41
CA ALA A 16 18.42 2.64 51.99
C ALA A 16 17.52 3.59 51.19
N THR A 17 18.00 4.81 50.96
CA THR A 17 17.58 5.58 49.79
C THR A 17 17.99 4.81 48.56
N ALA A 18 17.13 3.89 48.10
CA ALA A 18 17.28 3.26 46.81
C ALA A 18 17.29 4.38 45.75
N PRO A 19 18.29 4.43 44.86
CA PRO A 19 18.29 5.41 43.79
C PRO A 19 17.15 5.03 42.85
N THR A 20 16.04 5.76 42.94
CA THR A 20 14.95 5.78 41.95
C THR A 20 15.44 6.48 40.68
N GLY A 21 16.59 6.07 40.17
CA GLY A 21 17.07 6.38 38.84
C GLY A 21 16.36 5.45 37.87
N ARG A 22 15.04 5.61 37.72
CA ARG A 22 14.33 5.09 36.55
C ARG A 22 14.78 5.97 35.41
N THR A 23 15.95 5.64 34.86
CA THR A 23 16.41 6.12 33.56
C THR A 23 15.27 5.82 32.61
N ALA A 24 14.48 6.85 32.29
CA ALA A 24 13.50 6.78 31.24
C ALA A 24 14.29 6.43 30.00
N MET A 25 14.31 5.13 29.67
CA MET A 25 14.92 4.62 28.46
C MET A 25 14.12 5.28 27.35
N ALA A 26 14.65 6.38 26.82
CA ALA A 26 14.04 7.11 25.74
C ALA A 26 13.72 6.07 24.67
N PRO A 27 12.47 6.01 24.16
CA PRO A 27 12.12 5.06 23.13
C PRO A 27 13.08 5.32 21.97
N THR A 28 14.04 4.42 21.80
CA THR A 28 14.88 4.37 20.62
C THR A 28 13.92 3.99 19.51
N THR A 29 13.36 5.02 18.86
CA THR A 29 12.59 4.87 17.64
C THR A 29 13.57 4.33 16.62
N ASP A 30 13.65 3.00 16.56
CA ASP A 30 14.48 2.29 15.62
C ASP A 30 13.83 2.44 14.26
N THR A 31 14.00 3.63 13.66
CA THR A 31 13.68 3.91 12.26
C THR A 31 14.66 3.13 11.39
N THR A 32 14.48 1.82 11.40
CA THR A 32 15.14 0.93 10.47
C THR A 32 14.76 1.39 9.07
N VAL A 33 15.73 1.92 8.35
CA VAL A 33 15.57 2.38 6.97
C VAL A 33 15.24 1.15 6.13
N ARG A 34 13.94 0.89 5.93
CA ARG A 34 13.48 -0.24 5.12
C ARG A 34 13.94 -0.03 3.68
N ARG A 35 14.73 -0.98 3.17
CA ARG A 35 15.08 -1.01 1.75
C ARG A 35 13.80 -1.21 0.94
N PRO A 36 13.63 -0.49 -0.19
CA PRO A 36 12.48 -0.67 -1.06
C PRO A 36 12.45 -2.12 -1.55
N ARG A 37 11.30 -2.79 -1.40
CA ARG A 37 11.15 -4.20 -1.80
C ARG A 37 10.92 -4.26 -3.31
N ALA A 38 11.34 -5.34 -3.95
CA ALA A 38 11.08 -5.54 -5.39
C ALA A 38 9.58 -5.52 -5.71
N GLY A 39 8.74 -6.01 -4.79
CA GLY A 39 7.28 -5.96 -4.92
C GLY A 39 6.71 -4.55 -5.05
N ASP A 40 7.30 -3.56 -4.36
CA ASP A 40 6.84 -2.16 -4.41
C ASP A 40 6.99 -1.58 -5.82
N TRP A 41 8.05 -1.97 -6.53
CA TRP A 41 8.30 -1.56 -7.92
C TRP A 41 7.31 -2.19 -8.88
N VAL A 42 7.13 -3.51 -8.79
CA VAL A 42 6.20 -4.25 -9.66
C VAL A 42 4.78 -3.70 -9.47
N PHE A 43 4.33 -3.55 -8.22
CA PHE A 43 3.02 -2.99 -7.91
C PHE A 43 2.84 -1.59 -8.49
N ALA A 44 3.80 -0.68 -8.28
CA ALA A 44 3.69 0.69 -8.77
C ALA A 44 3.63 0.77 -10.30
N VAL A 45 4.41 -0.06 -11.01
CA VAL A 45 4.39 -0.12 -12.49
C VAL A 45 3.08 -0.71 -13.00
N VAL A 46 2.59 -1.79 -12.39
CA VAL A 46 1.31 -2.41 -12.79
C VAL A 46 0.14 -1.44 -12.58
N VAL A 47 0.08 -0.77 -11.42
CA VAL A 47 -0.96 0.22 -11.12
C VAL A 47 -0.90 1.40 -12.09
N LEU A 48 0.30 1.90 -12.43
CA LEU A 48 0.46 2.93 -13.46
C LEU A 48 -0.06 2.44 -14.81
N ALA A 49 0.27 1.22 -15.23
CA ALA A 49 -0.19 0.65 -16.48
C ALA A 49 -1.73 0.54 -16.53
N VAL A 50 -2.36 0.12 -15.43
CA VAL A 50 -3.83 0.06 -15.31
C VAL A 50 -4.46 1.45 -15.48
N PHE A 51 -3.90 2.49 -14.85
CA PHE A 51 -4.42 3.84 -15.02
C PHE A 51 -4.23 4.38 -16.44
N VAL A 52 -3.08 4.11 -17.06
CA VAL A 52 -2.84 4.50 -18.46
C VAL A 52 -3.80 3.78 -19.39
N ALA A 53 -4.01 2.48 -19.21
CA ALA A 53 -4.97 1.70 -19.99
C ALA A 53 -6.40 2.21 -19.80
N GLY A 54 -6.82 2.48 -18.56
CA GLY A 54 -8.13 3.05 -18.25
C GLY A 54 -8.33 4.43 -18.89
N PHE A 55 -7.29 5.25 -18.94
CA PHE A 55 -7.33 6.54 -19.65
C PHE A 55 -7.59 6.37 -21.15
N PHE A 56 -6.88 5.44 -21.80
CA PHE A 56 -7.09 5.14 -23.22
C PHE A 56 -8.48 4.57 -23.50
N LEU A 57 -8.95 3.61 -22.69
CA LEU A 57 -10.30 3.04 -22.80
C LEU A 57 -11.39 4.11 -22.64
N SER A 58 -11.15 5.15 -21.83
CA SER A 58 -12.12 6.23 -21.66
C SER A 58 -12.17 7.23 -22.83
N GLN A 59 -11.25 7.16 -23.79
CA GLN A 59 -11.26 8.07 -24.96
C GLN A 59 -12.36 7.76 -25.96
N ASP A 60 -12.78 6.50 -26.03
CA ASP A 60 -13.85 6.06 -26.93
C ASP A 60 -15.25 6.43 -26.38
N TRP A 61 -15.33 6.92 -25.14
CA TRP A 61 -16.59 7.26 -24.48
C TRP A 61 -17.05 8.69 -24.83
N PRO A 62 -18.37 8.96 -24.83
CA PRO A 62 -18.89 10.32 -24.94
C PRO A 62 -18.29 11.25 -23.88
N PHE A 63 -17.97 12.50 -24.25
CA PHE A 63 -17.20 13.45 -23.41
C PHE A 63 -17.67 13.54 -21.95
N ARG A 64 -18.99 13.49 -21.72
CA ARG A 64 -19.57 13.55 -20.36
C ARG A 64 -19.34 12.28 -19.55
N ALA A 65 -19.41 11.11 -20.17
CA ALA A 65 -19.14 9.82 -19.55
C ALA A 65 -17.63 9.60 -19.35
N ALA A 66 -16.80 10.09 -20.28
CA ALA A 66 -15.35 10.03 -20.21
C ALA A 66 -14.76 10.89 -19.08
N LEU A 67 -15.43 11.98 -18.70
CA LEU A 67 -14.86 12.99 -17.80
C LEU A 67 -14.49 12.41 -16.43
N PHE A 68 -15.35 11.59 -15.83
CA PHE A 68 -15.08 11.01 -14.52
C PHE A 68 -13.94 9.97 -14.55
N PRO A 69 -13.97 8.93 -15.41
CA PRO A 69 -12.85 8.01 -15.60
C PRO A 69 -11.55 8.71 -15.96
N MET A 70 -11.58 9.72 -16.84
CA MET A 70 -10.39 10.50 -17.20
C MET A 70 -9.79 11.21 -15.98
N MET A 71 -10.61 11.88 -15.17
CA MET A 71 -10.11 12.56 -13.97
C MET A 71 -9.52 11.58 -12.96
N VAL A 72 -10.16 10.43 -12.75
CA VAL A 72 -9.69 9.40 -11.83
C VAL A 72 -8.40 8.74 -12.34
N THR A 73 -8.33 8.40 -13.62
CA THR A 73 -7.16 7.75 -14.24
C THR A 73 -5.97 8.69 -14.32
N VAL A 74 -6.17 9.96 -14.65
CA VAL A 74 -5.12 10.99 -14.62
C VAL A 74 -4.59 11.18 -13.19
N ALA A 75 -5.48 11.35 -12.20
CA ALA A 75 -5.05 11.50 -10.81
C ALA A 75 -4.29 10.26 -10.31
N GLY A 76 -4.81 9.06 -10.62
CA GLY A 76 -4.17 7.79 -10.28
C GLY A 76 -2.81 7.60 -10.94
N ALA A 77 -2.68 7.95 -12.22
CA ALA A 77 -1.42 7.89 -12.95
C ALA A 77 -0.38 8.85 -12.37
N VAL A 78 -0.78 10.08 -12.04
CA VAL A 78 0.10 11.09 -11.40
C VAL A 78 0.61 10.59 -10.04
N LEU A 79 -0.27 10.05 -9.19
CA LEU A 79 0.13 9.49 -7.88
C LEU A 79 1.08 8.29 -8.04
N SER A 80 0.81 7.42 -9.00
CA SER A 80 1.66 6.26 -9.30
C SER A 80 3.04 6.70 -9.79
N LEU A 81 3.09 7.72 -10.65
CA LEU A 81 4.35 8.31 -11.12
C LEU A 81 5.16 8.91 -9.97
N PHE A 82 4.52 9.67 -9.07
CA PHE A 82 5.18 10.19 -7.87
C PHE A 82 5.75 9.07 -7.00
N LYS A 83 5.02 7.95 -6.85
CA LYS A 83 5.51 6.78 -6.10
C LYS A 83 6.74 6.16 -6.76
N ILE A 84 6.72 5.96 -8.07
CA ILE A 84 7.87 5.43 -8.84
C ILE A 84 9.08 6.37 -8.72
N ILE A 85 8.88 7.67 -8.86
CA ILE A 85 9.94 8.68 -8.68
C ILE A 85 10.51 8.60 -7.25
N GLY A 86 9.66 8.48 -6.23
CA GLY A 86 10.09 8.30 -4.84
C GLY A 86 10.96 7.05 -4.65
N LEU A 87 10.55 5.91 -5.21
CA LEU A 87 11.32 4.68 -5.19
C LEU A 87 12.64 4.81 -5.96
N ALA A 88 12.65 5.47 -7.11
CA ALA A 88 13.85 5.75 -7.91
C ALA A 88 14.85 6.61 -7.13
N LEU A 89 14.37 7.70 -6.52
CA LEU A 89 15.20 8.59 -5.70
C LEU A 89 15.78 7.86 -4.48
N GLN A 90 15.00 7.00 -3.81
CA GLN A 90 15.50 6.17 -2.72
C GLN A 90 16.57 5.17 -3.20
N ALA A 91 16.37 4.53 -4.35
CA ALA A 91 17.33 3.60 -4.94
C ALA A 91 18.64 4.29 -5.36
N VAL A 92 18.58 5.54 -5.82
CA VAL A 92 19.77 6.34 -6.15
C VAL A 92 20.49 6.80 -4.87
N ARG A 93 19.74 7.23 -3.84
CA ARG A 93 20.31 7.66 -2.55
C ARG A 93 20.97 6.51 -1.80
N GLY A 94 20.34 5.33 -1.75
CA GLY A 94 20.87 4.15 -1.06
C GLY A 94 22.17 3.62 -1.68
N ARG A 95 22.37 3.79 -2.99
CA ARG A 95 23.63 3.42 -3.66
C ARG A 95 24.82 4.28 -3.22
N ARG A 96 24.59 5.53 -2.82
CA ARG A 96 25.68 6.43 -2.36
C ARG A 96 26.21 6.05 -0.97
N SER A 97 25.42 5.36 -0.15
CA SER A 97 25.81 4.96 1.22
C SER A 97 26.73 3.73 1.27
N VAL A 98 26.88 2.97 0.18
CA VAL A 98 27.71 1.75 0.15
C VAL A 98 29.19 2.07 -0.05
N GLY A 99 29.53 3.27 -0.52
CA GLY A 99 30.91 3.70 -0.75
C GLY A 99 31.60 4.39 0.43
N GLY A 100 30.90 4.60 1.56
CA GLY A 100 31.40 5.44 2.64
C GLY A 100 31.35 4.73 3.98
N VAL A 101 32.52 4.24 4.40
CA VAL A 101 32.90 3.93 5.79
C VAL A 101 31.92 3.00 6.50
N ALA A 102 32.35 1.76 6.76
CA ALA A 102 31.72 0.95 7.79
C ALA A 102 31.78 1.76 9.10
N VAL A 103 30.70 2.50 9.40
CA VAL A 103 30.53 3.12 10.70
C VAL A 103 30.50 1.93 11.63
N VAL A 104 31.55 1.81 12.40
CA VAL A 104 31.69 0.84 13.44
C VAL A 104 30.64 1.20 14.49
N PRO A 105 29.52 0.46 14.71
CA PRO A 105 28.68 0.72 15.88
C PRO A 105 29.55 0.94 17.12
N SER A 106 29.43 2.11 17.73
CA SER A 106 30.33 2.58 18.79
C SER A 106 30.44 1.61 19.97
N GLN A 107 29.43 0.76 20.15
CA GLN A 107 29.42 -0.31 21.15
C GLN A 107 30.52 -1.37 20.97
N TRP A 108 30.98 -1.67 19.75
CA TRP A 108 32.15 -2.55 19.55
C TRP A 108 33.46 -1.79 19.33
N ALA A 109 33.41 -0.47 19.19
CA ALA A 109 34.62 0.35 19.13
C ALA A 109 35.41 0.32 20.46
N ALA A 110 34.72 0.06 21.58
CA ALA A 110 35.35 -0.04 22.90
C ALA A 110 36.05 -1.39 23.16
N GLU A 111 35.75 -2.41 22.35
CA GLU A 111 36.17 -3.81 22.62
C GLU A 111 37.20 -4.34 21.63
N LEU A 112 37.56 -3.56 20.60
CA LEU A 112 38.60 -3.94 19.65
C LEU A 112 40.01 -3.64 20.21
N PRO A 113 40.91 -4.64 20.28
CA PRO A 113 42.31 -4.39 20.59
C PRO A 113 42.94 -3.52 19.50
N ALA A 114 43.82 -2.59 19.89
CA ALA A 114 44.51 -1.68 18.98
C ALA A 114 45.21 -2.44 17.85
N GLN A 115 44.64 -2.38 16.64
CA GLN A 115 45.24 -2.97 15.45
C GLN A 115 46.43 -2.11 15.01
N PRO A 116 47.60 -2.71 14.73
CA PRO A 116 48.74 -1.99 14.16
C PRO A 116 48.37 -1.47 12.76
N VAL A 117 48.57 -0.17 12.56
CA VAL A 117 48.29 0.53 11.30
C VAL A 117 49.38 0.16 10.31
N ASP A 118 49.11 -0.79 9.40
CA ASP A 118 49.99 -1.09 8.29
C ASP A 118 49.58 -0.24 7.07
N SER A 119 50.37 0.79 6.79
CA SER A 119 50.18 1.74 5.72
C SER A 119 50.89 1.26 4.44
N SER A 120 50.22 0.41 3.65
CA SER A 120 50.72 0.01 2.32
C SER A 120 49.85 0.59 1.20
N PRO A 121 50.38 1.49 0.35
CA PRO A 121 49.64 2.13 -0.73
C PRO A 121 49.89 1.40 -2.07
N GLU A 122 49.36 0.20 -2.25
CA GLU A 122 49.51 -0.51 -3.52
C GLU A 122 48.28 -1.36 -3.84
N GLY A 123 47.40 -0.83 -4.69
CA GLY A 123 46.22 -1.56 -5.14
C GLY A 123 45.11 -0.73 -5.79
N ALA A 124 45.44 0.42 -6.38
CA ALA A 124 44.52 1.13 -7.26
C ALA A 124 44.63 0.56 -8.69
N ASN A 125 43.48 0.27 -9.29
CA ASN A 125 43.25 0.05 -10.73
C ASN A 125 43.54 -1.34 -11.31
N VAL A 126 42.55 -2.24 -11.27
CA VAL A 126 42.34 -3.18 -12.39
C VAL A 126 40.86 -3.53 -12.55
N ARG A 127 40.36 -3.45 -13.79
CA ARG A 127 39.12 -4.03 -14.36
C ARG A 127 37.88 -3.14 -14.47
N THR A 128 38.04 -2.09 -15.28
CA THR A 128 37.02 -1.70 -16.27
C THR A 128 37.51 -2.20 -17.63
N ALA A 129 36.86 -3.23 -18.19
CA ALA A 129 36.81 -3.57 -19.63
C ALA A 129 36.49 -5.06 -19.79
N ALA A 130 35.26 -5.38 -20.21
CA ALA A 130 34.90 -6.51 -21.09
C ALA A 130 33.42 -6.86 -20.92
N VAL A 131 32.51 -6.10 -21.55
CA VAL A 131 31.25 -6.66 -22.06
C VAL A 131 30.92 -5.92 -23.36
N ALA A 132 31.59 -6.33 -24.43
CA ALA A 132 31.26 -5.99 -25.81
C ALA A 132 31.27 -7.30 -26.59
N ALA A 133 30.08 -7.83 -26.89
CA ALA A 133 29.73 -8.65 -28.05
C ALA A 133 28.51 -9.52 -27.71
N GLU A 134 27.32 -9.13 -28.18
CA GLU A 134 26.35 -10.12 -28.67
C GLU A 134 25.36 -9.46 -29.64
N GLY A 135 25.74 -9.41 -30.92
CA GLY A 135 24.84 -9.09 -32.02
C GLY A 135 24.41 -10.38 -32.69
N LYS A 136 23.15 -10.79 -32.48
CA LYS A 136 22.52 -11.90 -33.20
C LYS A 136 21.39 -11.37 -34.09
N ARG A 137 21.42 -11.84 -35.34
CA ARG A 137 20.63 -11.43 -36.50
C ARG A 137 19.40 -12.33 -36.70
N ALA A 138 18.30 -11.69 -37.11
CA ALA A 138 17.19 -12.12 -37.96
C ALA A 138 16.10 -13.12 -37.51
N GLU A 139 14.96 -12.91 -38.19
CA GLU A 139 13.72 -13.68 -38.33
C GLU A 139 12.60 -13.26 -37.37
N GLY A 140 11.40 -12.84 -37.79
CA GLY A 140 10.67 -13.10 -39.03
C GLY A 140 9.27 -13.61 -38.64
N THR A 141 8.21 -13.12 -39.31
CA THR A 141 6.78 -13.51 -39.17
C THR A 141 6.09 -13.13 -37.84
N ALA A 142 4.83 -12.68 -37.79
CA ALA A 142 3.72 -12.75 -38.73
C ALA A 142 2.82 -11.52 -38.62
N GLN A 143 2.31 -11.05 -39.75
CA GLN A 143 1.08 -10.28 -39.84
C GLN A 143 -0.08 -11.12 -39.31
N VAL A 144 -0.82 -10.58 -38.35
CA VAL A 144 -2.15 -11.04 -37.99
C VAL A 144 -3.14 -10.02 -38.55
N THR A 145 -3.79 -10.40 -39.64
CA THR A 145 -5.05 -9.81 -40.08
C THR A 145 -6.18 -10.45 -39.27
N PRO A 146 -7.03 -9.69 -38.56
CA PRO A 146 -8.34 -10.16 -38.17
C PRO A 146 -9.35 -9.68 -39.22
N ASP A 147 -9.69 -10.58 -40.15
CA ASP A 147 -10.96 -10.53 -40.87
C ASP A 147 -12.04 -11.19 -39.99
N ASP A 148 -13.18 -10.50 -39.92
CA ASP A 148 -14.52 -11.01 -39.60
C ASP A 148 -14.70 -11.87 -38.33
N VAL A 149 -14.82 -11.17 -37.20
CA VAL A 149 -15.80 -11.55 -36.18
C VAL A 149 -16.90 -10.52 -36.21
N GLN A 150 -18.01 -10.83 -36.89
CA GLN A 150 -19.28 -10.14 -36.67
C GLN A 150 -19.76 -10.50 -35.26
N ILE A 151 -19.31 -9.72 -34.28
CA ILE A 151 -19.99 -9.59 -33.00
C ILE A 151 -21.24 -8.77 -33.30
N VAL A 152 -22.40 -9.36 -33.02
CA VAL A 152 -23.67 -8.63 -33.04
C VAL A 152 -23.55 -7.51 -32.00
N ASP A 153 -23.56 -6.25 -32.46
CA ASP A 153 -23.44 -5.01 -31.68
C ASP A 153 -24.61 -4.89 -30.68
N ASP A 154 -24.54 -5.59 -29.55
CA ASP A 154 -25.37 -5.32 -28.37
C ASP A 154 -24.87 -4.06 -27.62
N GLU A 155 -23.69 -3.52 -27.98
CA GLU A 155 -23.09 -2.33 -27.34
C GLU A 155 -23.73 -1.00 -27.80
N GLN A 156 -24.41 -0.96 -28.96
CA GLN A 156 -24.96 0.29 -29.50
C GLN A 156 -26.27 0.73 -28.81
N GLU A 157 -26.98 -0.17 -28.11
CA GLU A 157 -28.18 0.18 -27.33
C GLU A 157 -27.84 0.77 -25.94
N GLU A 158 -26.66 0.50 -25.38
CA GLU A 158 -26.26 0.99 -24.05
C GLU A 158 -25.84 2.48 -24.09
N ASP A 159 -25.20 2.94 -25.16
CA ASP A 159 -24.72 4.32 -25.30
C ASP A 159 -25.85 5.36 -25.36
N ALA A 160 -26.98 5.01 -26.02
CA ALA A 160 -28.16 5.87 -26.04
C ALA A 160 -28.83 6.00 -24.66
N SER A 161 -28.67 4.99 -23.79
CA SER A 161 -29.25 4.99 -22.45
C SER A 161 -28.48 5.88 -21.48
N MET A 162 -27.15 5.97 -21.58
CA MET A 162 -26.33 6.84 -20.71
C MET A 162 -26.57 8.32 -20.97
N GLU A 163 -26.71 8.75 -22.22
CA GLU A 163 -27.03 10.14 -22.55
C GLU A 163 -28.44 10.54 -22.06
N TYR A 164 -29.39 9.58 -22.07
CA TYR A 164 -30.73 9.77 -21.51
C TYR A 164 -30.74 9.84 -19.97
N VAL A 165 -29.85 9.11 -19.27
CA VAL A 165 -29.74 9.12 -17.80
C VAL A 165 -29.29 10.49 -17.28
N PHE A 166 -28.39 11.20 -17.97
CA PHE A 166 -27.93 12.52 -17.51
C PHE A 166 -28.88 13.66 -17.84
N ALA A 167 -29.71 13.53 -18.89
CA ALA A 167 -30.75 14.51 -19.19
C ALA A 167 -31.99 14.36 -18.29
N SER A 168 -32.23 13.18 -17.72
CA SER A 168 -33.45 12.86 -16.97
C SER A 168 -33.24 12.52 -15.48
N ALA A 169 -32.00 12.45 -14.98
CA ALA A 169 -31.73 12.22 -13.57
C ALA A 169 -32.19 13.42 -12.72
N GLY A 170 -33.45 13.37 -12.28
CA GLY A 170 -34.01 14.36 -11.36
C GLY A 170 -33.18 14.44 -10.07
N GLY A 171 -33.11 15.61 -9.43
CA GLY A 171 -32.20 15.85 -8.29
C GLY A 171 -32.27 14.85 -7.13
N ARG A 172 -33.36 14.05 -7.04
CA ARG A 172 -33.48 12.94 -6.09
C ARG A 172 -32.50 11.79 -6.38
N SER A 173 -32.34 11.35 -7.63
CA SER A 173 -31.41 10.26 -7.96
C SER A 173 -29.96 10.70 -7.75
N TRP A 174 -29.66 11.98 -8.00
CA TRP A 174 -28.36 12.56 -7.70
C TRP A 174 -28.06 12.58 -6.19
N ALA A 175 -29.03 13.01 -5.38
CA ALA A 175 -28.89 12.99 -3.91
C ALA A 175 -28.72 11.55 -3.39
N GLU A 176 -29.41 10.57 -3.97
CA GLU A 176 -29.26 9.16 -3.64
C GLU A 176 -27.85 8.64 -3.97
N ALA A 177 -27.33 8.94 -5.16
CA ALA A 177 -25.96 8.59 -5.53
C ALA A 177 -24.92 9.21 -4.57
N MET A 178 -25.09 10.49 -4.22
CA MET A 178 -24.22 11.17 -3.26
C MET A 178 -24.32 10.57 -1.85
N ALA A 179 -25.52 10.15 -1.42
CA ALA A 179 -25.72 9.47 -0.14
C ALA A 179 -24.99 8.12 -0.10
N TRP A 180 -25.07 7.33 -1.16
CA TRP A 180 -24.35 6.07 -1.29
C TRP A 180 -22.83 6.26 -1.24
N VAL A 181 -22.29 7.19 -2.04
CA VAL A 181 -20.86 7.52 -2.02
C VAL A 181 -20.41 7.96 -0.62
N THR A 182 -21.19 8.81 0.04
CA THR A 182 -20.90 9.27 1.40
C THR A 182 -20.91 8.09 2.39
N ALA A 183 -21.92 7.21 2.31
CA ALA A 183 -22.02 6.02 3.15
C ALA A 183 -20.85 5.05 2.94
N PHE A 184 -20.37 4.91 1.70
CA PHE A 184 -19.18 4.12 1.39
C PHE A 184 -17.95 4.67 2.10
N PHE A 185 -17.66 5.98 1.96
CA PHE A 185 -16.47 6.57 2.58
C PHE A 185 -16.53 6.58 4.11
N VAL A 186 -17.69 6.86 4.70
CA VAL A 186 -17.88 6.78 6.15
C VAL A 186 -17.64 5.35 6.65
N SER A 187 -18.23 4.35 5.98
CA SER A 187 -18.02 2.94 6.33
C SER A 187 -16.56 2.54 6.15
N PHE A 188 -15.93 2.94 5.04
CA PHE A 188 -14.53 2.67 4.74
C PHE A 188 -13.60 3.22 5.81
N PHE A 189 -13.89 4.43 6.31
CA PHE A 189 -13.12 5.07 7.35
C PHE A 189 -13.27 4.37 8.71
N VAL A 190 -14.49 3.95 9.08
CA VAL A 190 -14.78 3.36 10.39
C VAL A 190 -14.41 1.88 10.46
N LEU A 191 -14.74 1.10 9.43
CA LEU A 191 -14.61 -0.36 9.38
C LEU A 191 -13.35 -0.82 8.63
N GLY A 192 -12.71 0.08 7.88
CA GLY A 192 -11.62 -0.25 6.98
C GLY A 192 -12.08 -0.83 5.65
N ALA A 193 -11.16 -0.90 4.69
CA ALA A 193 -11.40 -1.40 3.34
C ALA A 193 -11.91 -2.85 3.32
N TYR A 194 -11.33 -3.70 4.18
CA TYR A 194 -11.56 -5.14 4.16
C TYR A 194 -13.01 -5.52 4.44
N ILE A 195 -13.63 -4.87 5.42
CA ILE A 195 -15.02 -5.13 5.80
C ILE A 195 -15.97 -4.33 4.90
N THR A 196 -15.61 -3.08 4.61
CA THR A 196 -16.52 -2.17 3.90
C THR A 196 -16.83 -2.65 2.50
N VAL A 197 -15.82 -3.05 1.71
CA VAL A 197 -16.05 -3.38 0.29
C VAL A 197 -17.03 -4.55 0.09
N PRO A 198 -16.88 -5.72 0.74
CA PRO A 198 -17.84 -6.82 0.57
C PRO A 198 -19.22 -6.49 1.14
N VAL A 199 -19.30 -5.82 2.31
CA VAL A 199 -20.59 -5.43 2.91
C VAL A 199 -21.32 -4.42 2.03
N TYR A 200 -20.59 -3.43 1.51
CA TYR A 200 -21.15 -2.42 0.64
C TYR A 200 -21.54 -2.99 -0.72
N ALA A 201 -20.74 -3.89 -1.31
CA ALA A 201 -21.12 -4.60 -2.53
C ALA A 201 -22.41 -5.40 -2.35
N PHE A 202 -22.54 -6.12 -1.23
CA PHE A 202 -23.77 -6.84 -0.89
C PHE A 202 -24.97 -5.90 -0.77
N ALA A 203 -24.84 -4.82 0.02
CA ALA A 203 -25.91 -3.85 0.25
C ALA A 203 -26.33 -3.14 -1.05
N TYR A 204 -25.35 -2.74 -1.87
CA TYR A 204 -25.59 -2.06 -3.13
C TYR A 204 -26.30 -2.96 -4.13
N LEU A 205 -25.86 -4.22 -4.31
CA LEU A 205 -26.53 -5.16 -5.21
C LEU A 205 -27.96 -5.48 -4.76
N LEU A 206 -28.19 -5.54 -3.45
CA LEU A 206 -29.52 -5.82 -2.89
C LEU A 206 -30.48 -4.64 -3.11
N VAL A 207 -30.02 -3.40 -2.85
CA VAL A 207 -30.89 -2.21 -2.88
C VAL A 207 -30.96 -1.59 -4.28
N ALA A 208 -29.81 -1.26 -4.87
CA ALA A 208 -29.76 -0.58 -6.17
C ALA A 208 -29.91 -1.59 -7.32
N GLY A 209 -29.21 -2.73 -7.24
CA GLY A 209 -29.25 -3.76 -8.29
C GLY A 209 -30.52 -4.61 -8.30
N LYS A 210 -31.34 -4.56 -7.24
CA LYS A 210 -32.49 -5.45 -7.02
C LYS A 210 -32.16 -6.92 -7.28
N ALA A 211 -30.90 -7.30 -7.05
CA ALA A 211 -30.41 -8.63 -7.33
C ALA A 211 -31.03 -9.63 -6.34
N LYS A 212 -31.12 -10.90 -6.75
CA LYS A 212 -31.52 -11.97 -5.81
C LYS A 212 -30.48 -12.05 -4.69
N TRP A 213 -30.95 -12.12 -3.44
CA TRP A 213 -30.10 -12.07 -2.25
C TRP A 213 -28.93 -13.07 -2.26
N TRP A 214 -29.14 -14.28 -2.81
CA TRP A 214 -28.09 -15.30 -2.92
C TRP A 214 -26.99 -14.91 -3.92
N ALA A 215 -27.36 -14.29 -5.05
CA ALA A 215 -26.41 -13.83 -6.05
C ALA A 215 -25.56 -12.68 -5.48
N ALA A 216 -26.20 -11.75 -4.76
CA ALA A 216 -25.50 -10.68 -4.05
C ALA A 216 -24.53 -11.24 -2.99
N LEU A 217 -24.94 -12.27 -2.24
CA LEU A 217 -24.10 -12.89 -1.20
C LEU A 217 -22.87 -13.58 -1.81
N ILE A 218 -23.06 -14.38 -2.86
CA ILE A 218 -21.94 -15.04 -3.55
C ILE A 218 -20.97 -14.00 -4.08
N TYR A 219 -21.48 -12.96 -4.74
CA TYR A 219 -20.65 -11.88 -5.25
C TYR A 219 -19.83 -11.22 -4.13
N ALA A 220 -20.47 -10.83 -3.03
CA ALA A 220 -19.82 -10.20 -1.89
C ALA A 220 -18.73 -11.09 -1.27
N VAL A 221 -18.98 -12.40 -1.12
CA VAL A 221 -18.00 -13.36 -0.61
C VAL A 221 -16.81 -13.49 -1.55
N VAL A 222 -17.05 -13.62 -2.86
CA VAL A 222 -15.99 -13.74 -3.87
C VAL A 222 -15.14 -12.47 -3.91
N THR A 223 -15.76 -11.29 -3.97
CA THR A 223 -15.06 -10.00 -3.94
C THR A 223 -14.27 -9.83 -2.64
N GLY A 224 -14.86 -10.18 -1.50
CA GLY A 224 -14.17 -10.14 -0.20
C GLY A 224 -12.94 -11.06 -0.16
N LEU A 225 -13.04 -12.26 -0.71
CA LEU A 225 -11.94 -13.22 -0.78
C LEU A 225 -10.82 -12.76 -1.73
N ILE A 226 -11.16 -12.17 -2.88
CA ILE A 226 -10.17 -11.57 -3.79
C ILE A 226 -9.43 -10.44 -3.08
N ILE A 227 -10.15 -9.53 -2.41
CA ILE A 227 -9.55 -8.43 -1.67
C ILE A 227 -8.67 -8.96 -0.53
N PHE A 228 -9.12 -10.00 0.19
CA PHE A 228 -8.32 -10.66 1.22
C PHE A 228 -6.97 -11.12 0.67
N VAL A 229 -6.99 -11.87 -0.44
CA VAL A 229 -5.79 -12.41 -1.07
C VAL A 229 -4.88 -11.28 -1.55
N VAL A 230 -5.43 -10.24 -2.19
CA VAL A 230 -4.64 -9.09 -2.66
C VAL A 230 -3.99 -8.37 -1.48
N PHE A 231 -4.72 -8.08 -0.41
CA PHE A 231 -4.15 -7.36 0.73
C PHE A 231 -3.11 -8.19 1.48
N ARG A 232 -3.39 -9.48 1.68
CA ARG A 232 -2.51 -10.41 2.37
C ARG A 232 -1.23 -10.69 1.59
N GLU A 233 -1.35 -11.05 0.31
CA GLU A 233 -0.23 -11.56 -0.48
C GLU A 233 0.47 -10.49 -1.31
N VAL A 234 -0.26 -9.49 -1.81
CA VAL A 234 0.31 -8.46 -2.71
C VAL A 234 0.76 -7.24 -1.93
N VAL A 235 -0.06 -6.78 -0.99
CA VAL A 235 0.14 -5.46 -0.38
C VAL A 235 1.13 -5.53 0.80
N PHE A 236 1.22 -6.65 1.54
CA PHE A 236 2.17 -6.86 2.66
C PHE A 236 2.41 -5.60 3.53
N ILE A 237 1.38 -4.77 3.69
CA ILE A 237 1.44 -3.65 4.63
C ILE A 237 1.39 -4.33 5.99
N PRO A 238 2.47 -4.26 6.80
CA PRO A 238 2.38 -4.73 8.17
C PRO A 238 1.26 -3.93 8.81
N LEU A 239 0.14 -4.59 9.09
CA LEU A 239 -0.96 -3.95 9.77
C LEU A 239 -0.40 -3.45 11.09
N PRO A 240 -0.60 -2.16 11.45
CA PRO A 240 -0.21 -1.69 12.77
C PRO A 240 -0.85 -2.63 13.78
N GLU A 241 -0.04 -3.15 14.71
CA GLU A 241 -0.54 -3.96 15.81
C GLU A 241 -1.73 -3.22 16.41
N SER A 242 -2.89 -3.88 16.44
CA SER A 242 -4.11 -3.19 16.81
C SER A 242 -3.90 -2.54 18.18
N PRO A 243 -4.34 -1.29 18.40
CA PRO A 243 -4.22 -0.65 19.70
C PRO A 243 -5.06 -1.36 20.78
N PHE A 244 -5.83 -2.39 20.40
CA PHE A 244 -6.62 -3.23 21.28
C PHE A 244 -5.85 -4.53 21.58
N PRO A 245 -5.07 -4.59 22.67
CA PRO A 245 -4.46 -5.84 23.12
C PRO A 245 -5.57 -6.87 23.41
N GLY A 246 -5.70 -7.89 22.55
CA GLY A 246 -6.62 -9.02 22.76
C GLY A 246 -7.42 -9.48 21.54
N LEU A 247 -7.52 -8.67 20.49
CA LEU A 247 -8.11 -9.11 19.21
C LEU A 247 -6.98 -9.59 18.29
N GLY A 248 -6.57 -10.84 18.49
CA GLY A 248 -5.63 -11.50 17.58
C GLY A 248 -6.29 -11.75 16.22
N PHE A 249 -5.73 -11.13 15.18
CA PHE A 249 -6.00 -11.44 13.79
C PHE A 249 -4.70 -11.89 13.12
#